data_AF-A0A7C0VPH2-F1
#
_entry.id   AF-A0A7C0VPH2-F1
#
_cell.length_a   1.000
_cell.length_b   1.000
_cell.length_c   1.000
_cell.angle_alpha   90.00
_cell.angle_beta   90.00
_cell.angle_gamma   90.00
#
_symmetry.space_group_name_H-M   'P 1'
#
loop_
_entity.id
_entity.type
_entity.pdbx_description
1 polymer ?
#
loop_
_entity_poly.entity_id
_entity_poly.type
_entity_poly.pdbx_seq_one_letter_code
_entity_poly.pdbx_strand_id
1 'polypeptide(L)'
;MLEIDGSLGEGGGQILRTSVAMSAITGTPAKITNIRGNRPKPGLSAQHLTAITAAASLTGAEVEGLALRSTGIVFSPGEIKGGKYRMDIGTAGSISLLLQCLIPIALHAPETVVFDITGGTDVKWSPPIDYLRQVTLPALALLGCSVTITVLRRGYYPRGGGRVRVVVEPSRISGVDFERQGVGPVEGADADLDADAGVNVVYGRSYASGLPEHVAKRQRSAAVARLRDHGYA
;
A
#
# COMPACT_ATOMS: atom_id res chain seq x y z
N MET A 1 13.68 6.28 23.01
CA MET A 1 13.93 5.63 21.71
C MET A 1 13.61 4.16 21.85
N LEU A 2 12.84 3.58 20.92
CA LEU A 2 12.50 2.15 20.89
C LEU A 2 13.54 1.38 20.07
N GLU A 3 13.89 0.17 20.51
CA GLU A 3 14.79 -0.72 19.77
C GLU A 3 14.00 -1.90 19.19
N ILE A 4 14.18 -2.16 17.91
CA ILE A 4 13.41 -3.16 17.17
C ILE A 4 14.37 -4.06 16.40
N ASP A 5 14.23 -5.37 16.61
CA ASP A 5 14.95 -6.39 15.84
C ASP A 5 14.19 -6.69 14.53
N GLY A 6 14.77 -6.26 13.40
CA GLY A 6 14.23 -6.46 12.06
C GLY A 6 14.29 -7.89 11.54
N SER A 7 14.83 -8.83 12.31
CA SER A 7 14.79 -10.27 12.02
C SER A 7 13.58 -10.98 12.63
N LEU A 8 12.82 -10.30 13.51
CA LEU A 8 11.66 -10.90 14.17
C LEU A 8 10.59 -11.35 13.17
N GLY A 9 9.97 -12.50 13.44
CA GLY A 9 8.92 -13.10 12.60
C GLY A 9 9.44 -13.46 11.21
N GLU A 10 8.77 -12.95 10.16
CA GLU A 10 9.20 -13.19 8.78
C GLU A 10 10.58 -12.55 8.44
N GLY A 11 11.09 -11.65 9.28
CA GLY A 11 12.33 -10.91 9.02
C GLY A 11 12.33 -10.20 7.67
N GLY A 12 11.17 -9.66 7.28
CA GLY A 12 10.91 -9.04 5.97
C GLY A 12 11.04 -7.52 5.97
N GLY A 13 10.58 -6.89 4.90
CA GLY A 13 10.47 -5.42 4.83
C GLY A 13 9.26 -4.85 5.59
N GLN A 14 8.33 -5.70 6.04
CA GLN A 14 7.10 -5.27 6.70
C GLN A 14 7.40 -4.65 8.06
N ILE A 15 8.17 -5.33 8.91
CA ILE A 15 8.55 -4.82 10.24
C ILE A 15 9.16 -3.43 10.15
N LEU A 16 10.09 -3.22 9.20
CA LEU A 16 10.71 -1.93 8.96
C LEU A 16 9.69 -0.83 8.63
N ARG A 17 8.78 -1.08 7.67
CA ARG A 17 7.76 -0.08 7.28
C ARG A 17 6.82 0.24 8.43
N THR A 18 6.37 -0.78 9.15
CA THR A 18 5.49 -0.60 10.31
C THR A 18 6.19 0.15 11.43
N SER A 19 7.44 -0.20 11.76
CA SER A 19 8.23 0.49 12.78
C SER A 19 8.42 1.98 12.47
N VAL A 20 8.73 2.32 11.22
CA VAL A 20 8.91 3.72 10.80
C VAL A 20 7.58 4.47 10.85
N ALA A 21 6.48 3.87 10.35
CA ALA A 21 5.16 4.47 10.43
C ALA A 21 4.70 4.70 11.88
N MET A 22 4.89 3.72 12.76
CA MET A 22 4.54 3.85 14.17
C MET A 22 5.42 4.86 14.89
N SER A 23 6.72 4.90 14.60
CA SER A 23 7.62 5.93 15.13
C SER A 23 7.12 7.32 14.75
N ALA A 24 6.83 7.56 13.47
CA ALA A 24 6.25 8.79 12.97
C ALA A 24 4.94 9.18 13.67
N ILE A 25 3.99 8.24 13.80
CA ILE A 25 2.67 8.50 14.43
C ILE A 25 2.80 8.81 15.92
N THR A 26 3.70 8.11 16.63
CA THR A 26 3.85 8.23 18.09
C THR A 26 4.83 9.32 18.51
N GLY A 27 5.54 9.95 17.55
CA GLY A 27 6.64 10.88 17.84
C GLY A 27 7.82 10.24 18.58
N THR A 28 7.88 8.91 18.67
CA THR A 28 8.91 8.20 19.44
C THR A 28 10.02 7.72 18.52
N PRO A 29 11.28 8.17 18.68
CA PRO A 29 12.39 7.69 17.85
C PRO A 29 12.56 6.17 17.91
N ALA A 30 12.90 5.56 16.78
CA ALA A 30 13.07 4.11 16.68
C ALA A 30 14.43 3.74 16.04
N LYS A 31 15.13 2.81 16.67
CA LYS A 31 16.31 2.14 16.14
C LYS A 31 15.93 0.75 15.68
N ILE A 32 16.08 0.49 14.38
CA ILE A 32 15.81 -0.82 13.79
C ILE A 32 17.15 -1.46 13.42
N THR A 33 17.40 -2.66 13.91
CA THR A 33 18.61 -3.46 13.60
C THR A 33 18.24 -4.72 12.82
N ASN A 34 19.22 -5.49 12.34
CA ASN A 34 19.01 -6.75 11.63
C ASN A 34 17.98 -6.66 10.47
N ILE A 35 17.94 -5.51 9.79
CA ILE A 35 16.94 -5.25 8.75
C ILE A 35 17.02 -6.34 7.69
N ARG A 36 15.91 -7.06 7.52
CA ARG A 36 15.79 -8.16 6.56
C ARG A 36 16.79 -9.29 6.79
N GLY A 37 17.13 -9.57 8.05
CA GLY A 37 18.07 -10.63 8.45
C GLY A 37 17.71 -12.02 7.90
N ASN A 38 16.42 -12.32 7.77
CA ASN A 38 15.94 -13.63 7.28
C ASN A 38 15.76 -13.67 5.74
N ARG A 39 16.29 -12.69 5.00
CA ARG A 39 16.18 -12.65 3.54
C ARG A 39 17.52 -12.95 2.87
N PRO A 40 17.52 -13.60 1.68
CA PRO A 40 18.77 -13.92 0.96
C PRO A 40 19.67 -12.72 0.66
N LYS A 41 19.07 -11.53 0.56
CA LYS A 41 19.80 -10.26 0.43
C LYS A 41 19.37 -9.35 1.58
N PRO A 42 20.05 -9.37 2.74
CA PRO A 42 19.71 -8.53 3.89
C PRO A 42 19.82 -7.03 3.62
N GLY A 43 19.37 -6.23 4.57
CA GLY A 43 19.44 -4.77 4.59
C GLY A 43 18.43 -4.05 3.70
N LEU A 44 18.54 -2.72 3.66
CA LEU A 44 17.66 -1.85 2.89
C LEU A 44 17.76 -2.12 1.39
N SER A 45 16.61 -2.01 0.71
CA SER A 45 16.49 -2.08 -0.74
C SER A 45 15.99 -0.73 -1.26
N ALA A 46 16.04 -0.51 -2.58
CA ALA A 46 15.59 0.76 -3.17
C ALA A 46 14.18 1.16 -2.69
N GLN A 47 13.22 0.23 -2.70
CA GLN A 47 11.87 0.52 -2.20
C GLN A 47 11.81 0.89 -0.71
N HIS A 48 12.72 0.35 0.12
CA HIS A 48 12.79 0.72 1.55
C HIS A 48 13.36 2.13 1.71
N LEU A 49 14.41 2.45 0.95
CA LEU A 49 15.00 3.79 0.94
C LEU A 49 13.95 4.83 0.54
N THR A 50 13.21 4.59 -0.54
CA THR A 50 12.16 5.51 -0.98
C THR A 50 11.07 5.67 0.08
N ALA A 51 10.60 4.58 0.70
CA ALA A 51 9.56 4.65 1.73
C ALA A 51 10.03 5.43 2.97
N ILE A 52 11.26 5.20 3.45
CA ILE A 52 11.78 5.89 4.64
C ILE A 52 12.11 7.36 4.32
N THR A 53 12.66 7.65 3.15
CA THR A 53 12.91 9.03 2.70
C THR A 53 11.60 9.82 2.61
N ALA A 54 10.55 9.19 2.10
CA ALA A 54 9.22 9.78 2.03
C ALA A 54 8.61 10.02 3.42
N ALA A 55 8.69 9.04 4.31
CA ALA A 55 8.26 9.20 5.70
C ALA A 55 9.03 10.34 6.39
N ALA A 56 10.36 10.39 6.22
CA ALA A 56 11.18 11.46 6.76
C ALA A 56 10.81 12.84 6.21
N SER A 57 10.48 12.93 4.91
CA SER A 57 10.00 14.18 4.29
C SER A 57 8.64 14.61 4.86
N LEU A 58 7.75 13.65 5.12
CA LEU A 58 6.42 13.89 5.68
C LEU A 58 6.47 14.34 7.14
N THR A 59 7.46 13.90 7.91
CA THR A 59 7.57 14.18 9.35
C THR A 59 8.75 15.07 9.72
N GLY A 60 9.50 15.59 8.75
CA GLY A 60 10.77 16.30 9.01
C GLY A 60 11.78 15.48 9.83
N ALA A 61 11.80 14.15 9.66
CA ALA A 61 12.63 13.27 10.50
C ALA A 61 14.12 13.36 10.14
N GLU A 62 14.95 13.19 11.16
CA GLU A 62 16.36 12.84 10.99
C GLU A 62 16.49 11.31 10.87
N VAL A 63 17.31 10.84 9.92
CA VAL A 63 17.51 9.42 9.67
C VAL A 63 18.98 9.07 9.54
N GLU A 64 19.47 8.20 10.41
CA GLU A 64 20.81 7.64 10.33
C GLU A 64 20.81 6.26 9.67
N GLY A 65 21.89 5.92 8.97
CA GLY A 65 22.05 4.60 8.34
C GLY A 65 21.18 4.37 7.10
N LEU A 66 20.59 5.42 6.53
CA LEU A 66 19.72 5.35 5.35
C LEU A 66 20.51 5.14 4.05
N ALA A 67 21.13 3.97 3.90
CA ALA A 67 21.91 3.60 2.74
C ALA A 67 21.47 2.23 2.19
N LEU A 68 21.68 2.01 0.89
CA LEU A 68 21.38 0.72 0.27
C LEU A 68 22.16 -0.39 1.00
N ARG A 69 21.48 -1.51 1.28
CA ARG A 69 22.00 -2.66 2.04
C ARG A 69 22.30 -2.39 3.52
N SER A 70 22.06 -1.19 4.04
CA SER A 70 22.19 -0.96 5.49
C SER A 70 21.31 -1.94 6.28
N THR A 71 21.88 -2.55 7.31
CA THR A 71 21.20 -3.50 8.20
C THR A 71 20.65 -2.83 9.46
N GLY A 72 20.88 -1.52 9.63
CA GLY A 72 20.31 -0.76 10.73
C GLY A 72 20.03 0.70 10.37
N ILE A 73 18.99 1.25 10.98
CA ILE A 73 18.67 2.68 10.90
C ILE A 73 18.27 3.22 12.27
N VAL A 74 18.45 4.52 12.46
CA VAL A 74 17.77 5.29 13.49
C VAL A 74 16.85 6.27 12.79
N PHE A 75 15.57 6.28 13.16
CA PHE A 75 14.56 7.20 12.64
C PHE A 75 14.04 8.06 13.79
N SER A 76 14.28 9.37 13.72
CA SER A 76 13.91 10.35 14.74
C SER A 76 12.88 11.31 14.15
N PRO A 77 11.58 11.06 14.35
CA PRO A 77 10.51 11.87 13.75
C PRO A 77 10.39 13.26 14.37
N GLY A 78 10.03 14.25 13.54
CA GLY A 78 9.43 15.50 13.98
C GLY A 78 7.90 15.47 13.83
N GLU A 79 7.30 16.63 13.67
CA GLU A 79 5.85 16.76 13.46
C GLU A 79 5.42 16.30 12.05
N ILE A 80 4.30 15.59 11.98
CA ILE A 80 3.67 15.18 10.72
C ILE A 80 3.09 16.41 10.01
N LYS A 81 3.37 16.55 8.72
CA LYS A 81 2.95 17.70 7.90
C LYS A 81 1.93 17.28 6.83
N GLY A 82 1.07 18.21 6.47
CA GLY A 82 0.24 18.12 5.27
C GLY A 82 1.02 18.46 3.99
N GLY A 83 0.34 18.42 2.85
CA GLY A 83 0.85 18.97 1.59
C GLY A 83 1.11 17.95 0.49
N LYS A 84 1.89 18.36 -0.51
CA LYS A 84 2.09 17.60 -1.76
C LYS A 84 3.51 17.03 -1.84
N TYR A 85 3.61 15.74 -2.05
CA TYR A 85 4.86 15.00 -2.10
C TYR A 85 4.98 14.25 -3.42
N ARG A 86 6.12 14.38 -4.09
CA ARG A 86 6.42 13.65 -5.32
C ARG A 86 7.54 12.66 -5.05
N MET A 87 7.32 11.42 -5.48
CA MET A 87 8.24 10.31 -5.23
C MET A 87 8.44 9.49 -6.49
N ASP A 88 9.69 9.10 -6.73
CA ASP A 88 10.04 8.15 -7.77
C ASP A 88 10.87 7.02 -7.15
N ILE A 89 10.39 5.79 -7.26
CA ILE A 89 11.10 4.61 -6.78
C ILE A 89 12.28 4.28 -7.72
N GLY A 90 12.31 4.83 -8.94
CA GLY A 90 13.36 4.66 -9.95
C GLY A 90 13.42 3.28 -10.59
N THR A 91 12.57 2.35 -10.13
CA THR A 91 12.51 0.94 -10.55
C THR A 91 11.06 0.45 -10.50
N ALA A 92 10.84 -0.84 -10.79
CA ALA A 92 9.56 -1.51 -10.51
C ALA A 92 9.32 -1.82 -9.01
N GLY A 93 9.86 -1.04 -8.08
CA GLY A 93 9.54 -1.20 -6.67
C GLY A 93 8.06 -0.93 -6.41
N SER A 94 7.47 -1.65 -5.45
CA SER A 94 6.02 -1.69 -5.27
C SER A 94 5.48 -0.39 -4.67
N ILE A 95 4.58 0.27 -5.40
CA ILE A 95 3.84 1.45 -4.90
C ILE A 95 2.94 1.04 -3.73
N SER A 96 2.29 -0.13 -3.79
CA SER A 96 1.37 -0.57 -2.73
C SER A 96 2.08 -0.80 -1.41
N LEU A 97 3.29 -1.38 -1.41
CA LEU A 97 4.09 -1.53 -0.19
C LEU A 97 4.57 -0.20 0.37
N LEU A 98 4.92 0.76 -0.49
CA LEU A 98 5.28 2.11 -0.04
C LEU A 98 4.07 2.79 0.63
N LEU A 99 2.88 2.64 0.04
CA LEU A 99 1.63 3.20 0.59
C LEU A 99 1.24 2.58 1.94
N GLN A 100 1.56 1.31 2.20
CA GLN A 100 1.35 0.70 3.52
C GLN A 100 2.17 1.38 4.63
N CYS A 101 3.25 2.08 4.30
CA CYS A 101 4.01 2.90 5.25
C CYS A 101 3.44 4.32 5.36
N LEU A 102 3.09 4.94 4.24
CA LEU A 102 2.76 6.37 4.20
C LEU A 102 1.30 6.69 4.54
N ILE A 103 0.35 5.83 4.15
CA ILE A 103 -1.07 6.07 4.45
C ILE A 103 -1.30 6.20 5.96
N PRO A 104 -0.80 5.29 6.83
CA PRO A 104 -0.96 5.44 8.27
C PRO A 104 -0.43 6.77 8.80
N ILE A 105 0.73 7.23 8.33
CA ILE A 105 1.30 8.52 8.77
C ILE A 105 0.43 9.68 8.30
N ALA A 106 0.02 9.67 7.03
CA ALA A 106 -0.74 10.75 6.41
C ALA A 106 -2.15 10.90 6.99
N LEU A 107 -2.78 9.82 7.47
CA LEU A 107 -4.09 9.89 8.15
C LEU A 107 -4.03 10.74 9.43
N HIS A 108 -2.84 10.88 10.04
CA HIS A 108 -2.59 11.67 11.24
C HIS A 108 -2.00 13.07 10.94
N ALA A 109 -1.91 13.46 9.67
CA ALA A 109 -1.47 14.80 9.30
C ALA A 109 -2.54 15.86 9.67
N PRO A 110 -2.14 17.11 9.99
CA PRO A 110 -3.09 18.18 10.32
C PRO A 110 -3.90 18.66 9.10
N GLU A 111 -3.43 18.39 7.87
CA GLU A 111 -4.05 18.79 6.62
C GLU A 111 -3.93 17.67 5.57
N THR A 112 -4.67 17.78 4.48
CA THR A 112 -4.66 16.84 3.36
C THR A 112 -3.23 16.57 2.86
N VAL A 113 -2.92 15.30 2.63
CA VAL A 113 -1.66 14.86 2.03
C VAL A 113 -1.92 14.28 0.64
N VAL A 114 -1.16 14.75 -0.35
CA VAL A 114 -1.22 14.26 -1.72
C VAL A 114 0.13 13.67 -2.12
N PHE A 115 0.12 12.41 -2.55
CA PHE A 115 1.29 11.72 -3.08
C PHE A 115 1.16 11.53 -4.59
N ASP A 116 2.17 11.98 -5.34
CA ASP A 116 2.37 11.64 -6.74
C ASP A 116 3.55 10.66 -6.86
N ILE A 117 3.24 9.38 -7.13
CA ILE A 117 4.18 8.27 -6.99
C ILE A 117 4.45 7.62 -8.34
N THR A 118 5.73 7.41 -8.65
CA THR A 118 6.19 6.61 -9.81
C THR A 118 6.85 5.31 -9.36
N GLY A 119 6.45 4.17 -9.93
CA GLY A 119 6.93 2.84 -9.53
C GLY A 119 6.18 1.68 -10.17
N GLY A 120 6.17 0.52 -9.50
CA GLY A 120 5.39 -0.66 -9.90
C GLY A 120 3.99 -0.66 -9.29
N THR A 121 2.95 -0.74 -10.13
CA THR A 121 1.56 -0.91 -9.67
C THR A 121 1.18 -2.37 -9.47
N ASP A 122 1.82 -3.26 -10.24
CA ASP A 122 1.46 -4.67 -10.35
C ASP A 122 2.75 -5.50 -10.46
N VAL A 123 3.35 -5.81 -9.31
CA VAL A 123 4.64 -6.48 -9.21
C VAL A 123 4.57 -7.64 -8.21
N LYS A 124 5.40 -8.67 -8.45
CA LYS A 124 5.43 -9.89 -7.62
C LYS A 124 5.71 -9.56 -6.14
N TRP A 125 5.21 -10.42 -5.26
CA TRP A 125 5.44 -10.35 -3.81
C TRP A 125 4.92 -9.05 -3.16
N SER A 126 3.92 -8.43 -3.78
CA SER A 126 3.18 -7.30 -3.22
C SER A 126 1.72 -7.34 -3.70
N PRO A 127 0.79 -6.73 -2.95
CA PRO A 127 -0.57 -6.56 -3.44
C PRO A 127 -0.60 -5.72 -4.72
N PRO A 128 -1.37 -6.10 -5.74
CA PRO A 128 -1.68 -5.22 -6.87
C PRO A 128 -2.30 -3.91 -6.38
N ILE A 129 -2.08 -2.80 -7.07
CA ILE A 129 -2.63 -1.51 -6.65
C ILE A 129 -4.17 -1.50 -6.56
N ASP A 130 -4.85 -2.31 -7.38
CA ASP A 130 -6.30 -2.43 -7.31
C ASP A 130 -6.78 -3.18 -6.07
N TYR A 131 -5.97 -4.06 -5.49
CA TYR A 131 -6.30 -4.67 -4.19
C TYR A 131 -6.41 -3.60 -3.11
N LEU A 132 -5.49 -2.62 -3.12
CA LEU A 132 -5.60 -1.48 -2.21
C LEU A 132 -6.90 -0.73 -2.49
N ARG A 133 -7.17 -0.37 -3.75
CA ARG A 133 -8.34 0.44 -4.14
C ARG A 133 -9.69 -0.22 -3.84
N GLN A 134 -9.80 -1.52 -4.07
CA GLN A 134 -11.08 -2.23 -4.09
C GLN A 134 -11.31 -3.09 -2.85
N VAL A 135 -10.29 -3.31 -2.02
CA VAL A 135 -10.40 -4.12 -0.80
C VAL A 135 -9.91 -3.33 0.41
N THR A 136 -8.66 -2.84 0.37
CA THR A 136 -8.07 -2.17 1.54
C THR A 136 -8.71 -0.81 1.84
N LEU A 137 -8.92 0.04 0.84
CA LEU A 137 -9.51 1.37 1.05
C LEU A 137 -10.98 1.29 1.51
N PRO A 138 -11.85 0.43 0.95
CA PRO A 138 -13.19 0.22 1.51
C PRO A 138 -13.15 -0.20 2.97
N ALA A 139 -12.27 -1.13 3.35
CA ALA A 139 -12.12 -1.54 4.74
C ALA A 139 -11.63 -0.39 5.65
N LEU A 140 -10.72 0.45 5.16
CA LEU A 140 -10.28 1.66 5.88
C LEU A 140 -11.38 2.72 5.98
N ALA A 141 -12.25 2.84 4.99
CA ALA A 141 -13.41 3.75 5.04
C ALA A 141 -14.38 3.36 6.16
N LEU A 142 -14.58 2.06 6.40
CA LEU A 142 -15.36 1.57 7.55
C LEU A 142 -14.75 1.94 8.90
N LEU A 143 -13.43 2.16 8.95
CA LEU A 143 -12.71 2.65 10.13
C LEU A 143 -12.73 4.19 10.24
N GLY A 144 -13.42 4.90 9.34
CA GLY A 144 -13.50 6.37 9.31
C GLY A 144 -12.36 7.04 8.55
N CYS A 145 -11.58 6.30 7.75
CA CYS A 145 -10.48 6.86 6.97
C CYS A 145 -10.94 7.34 5.58
N SER A 146 -10.49 8.53 5.16
CA SER A 146 -10.72 9.02 3.79
C SER A 146 -9.43 9.00 2.98
N VAL A 147 -9.36 8.06 2.04
CA VAL A 147 -8.22 7.85 1.16
C VAL A 147 -8.70 7.55 -0.25
N THR A 148 -8.12 8.22 -1.24
CA THR A 148 -8.39 7.97 -2.66
C THR A 148 -7.10 7.61 -3.39
N ILE A 149 -7.12 6.53 -4.18
CA ILE A 149 -6.01 6.13 -5.05
C ILE A 149 -6.47 6.14 -6.51
N THR A 150 -5.83 6.99 -7.31
CA THR A 150 -6.05 7.12 -8.75
C THR A 150 -4.84 6.57 -9.52
N VAL A 151 -5.07 5.50 -10.29
CA VAL A 151 -4.03 4.92 -11.17
C VAL A 151 -4.02 5.66 -12.49
N LEU A 152 -3.00 6.49 -12.70
CA LEU A 152 -2.81 7.27 -13.93
C LEU A 152 -2.13 6.45 -15.03
N ARG A 153 -1.26 5.52 -14.63
CA ARG A 153 -0.55 4.61 -15.53
C ARG A 153 -0.16 3.33 -14.79
N ARG A 154 -0.31 2.18 -15.44
CA ARG A 154 0.17 0.90 -14.92
C ARG A 154 1.69 0.76 -15.09
N GLY A 155 2.33 0.12 -14.12
CA GLY A 155 3.77 -0.13 -14.10
C GLY A 155 4.08 -1.54 -13.67
N TYR A 156 4.90 -2.23 -14.47
CA TYR A 156 5.22 -3.65 -14.30
C TYR A 156 6.74 -3.84 -14.21
N TYR A 157 7.16 -4.96 -13.61
CA TYR A 157 8.56 -5.40 -13.69
C TYR A 157 8.98 -5.60 -15.17
N PRO A 158 10.24 -5.29 -15.56
CA PRO A 158 11.34 -4.78 -14.73
C PRO A 158 11.40 -3.26 -14.59
N ARG A 159 10.76 -2.52 -15.50
CA ARG A 159 10.98 -1.07 -15.62
C ARG A 159 10.18 -0.23 -14.62
N GLY A 160 9.02 -0.72 -14.18
CA GLY A 160 8.08 0.07 -13.38
C GLY A 160 7.39 1.12 -14.26
N GLY A 161 7.52 2.39 -13.90
CA GLY A 161 6.97 3.52 -14.66
C GLY A 161 5.46 3.71 -14.53
N GLY A 162 4.81 2.96 -13.65
CA GLY A 162 3.43 3.19 -13.24
C GLY A 162 3.34 4.49 -12.45
N ARG A 163 2.22 5.18 -12.58
CA ARG A 163 1.97 6.48 -11.95
C ARG A 163 0.66 6.41 -11.18
N VAL A 164 0.73 6.74 -9.91
CA VAL A 164 -0.41 6.73 -9.00
C VAL A 164 -0.46 8.06 -8.27
N ARG A 165 -1.65 8.67 -8.23
CA ARG A 165 -1.95 9.79 -7.35
C ARG A 165 -2.74 9.27 -6.15
N VAL A 166 -2.32 9.65 -4.95
CA VAL A 166 -3.02 9.29 -3.71
C VAL A 166 -3.37 10.57 -2.96
N VAL A 167 -4.60 10.67 -2.49
CA VAL A 167 -5.08 11.77 -1.64
C VAL A 167 -5.51 11.14 -0.32
N VAL A 168 -4.98 11.65 0.79
CA VAL A 168 -5.29 11.20 2.15
C VAL A 168 -5.79 12.41 2.92
N GLU A 169 -7.00 12.34 3.43
CA GLU A 169 -7.55 13.38 4.31
C GLU A 169 -7.24 13.05 5.78
N PRO A 170 -7.01 14.07 6.64
CA PRO A 170 -6.95 13.88 8.08
C PRO A 170 -8.17 13.11 8.57
N SER A 171 -7.95 12.03 9.30
CA SER A 171 -9.01 11.08 9.63
C SER A 171 -9.02 10.75 11.12
N ARG A 172 -10.22 10.60 11.69
CA ARG A 172 -10.40 10.09 13.05
C ARG A 172 -10.76 8.61 12.98
N ILE A 173 -9.81 7.76 13.31
CA ILE A 173 -9.96 6.31 13.23
C ILE A 173 -10.84 5.82 14.38
N SER A 174 -11.87 5.03 14.07
CA SER A 174 -12.72 4.35 15.06
C SER A 174 -12.73 2.84 14.85
N GLY A 175 -12.91 2.09 15.94
CA GLY A 175 -13.03 0.64 15.86
C GLY A 175 -14.26 0.21 15.04
N VAL A 176 -14.11 -0.87 14.27
CA VAL A 176 -15.20 -1.49 13.52
C VAL A 176 -15.22 -2.99 13.78
N ASP A 177 -16.42 -3.55 13.88
CA ASP A 177 -16.65 -4.98 13.88
C ASP A 177 -16.94 -5.42 12.44
N PHE A 178 -15.95 -6.01 11.78
CA PHE A 178 -16.07 -6.47 10.39
C PHE A 178 -17.02 -7.66 10.24
N GLU A 179 -17.32 -8.41 11.31
CA GLU A 179 -18.28 -9.51 11.25
C GLU A 179 -19.73 -9.02 11.24
N ARG A 180 -19.97 -7.84 11.83
CA ARG A 180 -21.30 -7.19 11.87
C ARG A 180 -21.57 -6.24 10.70
N GLN A 181 -20.53 -5.87 9.97
CA GLN A 181 -20.65 -5.07 8.74
C GLN A 181 -21.19 -5.97 7.63
N GLY A 182 -22.44 -5.73 7.21
CA GLY A 182 -22.98 -6.38 6.02
C GLY A 182 -22.17 -6.02 4.77
N VAL A 183 -22.14 -6.90 3.77
CA VAL A 183 -21.49 -6.63 2.49
C VAL A 183 -22.40 -5.71 1.68
N GLY A 184 -22.13 -4.40 1.71
CA GLY A 184 -22.81 -3.43 0.84
C GLY A 184 -22.36 -3.56 -0.62
N PRO A 185 -23.16 -3.08 -1.58
CA PRO A 185 -22.78 -3.09 -2.99
C PRO A 185 -21.49 -2.30 -3.24
N VAL A 186 -20.62 -2.82 -4.12
CA VAL A 186 -19.35 -2.18 -4.49
C VAL A 186 -19.64 -1.00 -5.43
N GLU A 187 -19.14 0.20 -5.12
CA GLU A 187 -19.25 1.36 -6.01
C GLU A 187 -18.64 1.06 -7.40
N GLY A 188 -19.46 1.17 -8.45
CA GLY A 188 -19.07 0.89 -9.83
C GLY A 188 -19.25 -0.57 -10.27
N ALA A 189 -20.02 -1.38 -9.52
CA ALA A 189 -20.69 -2.56 -10.06
C ALA A 189 -21.70 -2.13 -11.14
N ASP A 190 -21.78 -2.86 -12.25
CA ASP A 190 -22.81 -2.63 -13.28
C ASP A 190 -24.20 -2.74 -12.63
N ALA A 191 -25.06 -1.76 -12.88
CA ALA A 191 -26.41 -1.65 -12.32
C ALA A 191 -27.39 -2.72 -12.87
N ASP A 192 -26.95 -3.53 -13.82
CA ASP A 192 -27.75 -4.59 -14.48
C ASP A 192 -27.62 -5.96 -13.79
N LEU A 193 -26.98 -6.04 -12.61
CA LEU A 193 -26.91 -7.27 -11.83
C LEU A 193 -27.95 -7.24 -10.70
N ASP A 194 -28.84 -8.24 -10.73
CA ASP A 194 -30.00 -8.39 -9.87
C ASP A 194 -29.75 -7.98 -8.42
N ALA A 195 -30.59 -7.06 -7.93
CA ALA A 195 -30.64 -6.66 -6.52
C ALA A 195 -30.98 -7.82 -5.55
N ASP A 196 -31.33 -8.99 -6.09
CA ASP A 196 -31.64 -10.23 -5.37
C ASP A 196 -30.45 -11.21 -5.32
N ALA A 197 -29.32 -10.87 -5.94
CA ALA A 197 -28.10 -11.65 -5.85
C ALA A 197 -27.46 -11.45 -4.46
N GLY A 198 -27.74 -12.37 -3.53
CA GLY A 198 -27.24 -12.37 -2.16
C GLY A 198 -25.70 -12.41 -2.03
N VAL A 199 -25.22 -12.85 -0.86
CA VAL A 199 -23.81 -12.81 -0.36
C VAL A 199 -22.74 -13.50 -1.26
N ASN A 200 -23.09 -14.00 -2.44
CA ASN A 200 -22.24 -14.81 -3.32
C ASN A 200 -21.82 -14.14 -4.64
N VAL A 201 -21.90 -12.80 -4.76
CA VAL A 201 -21.41 -12.09 -5.96
C VAL A 201 -19.94 -11.71 -5.81
N VAL A 202 -19.12 -12.02 -6.82
CA VAL A 202 -17.68 -11.69 -6.81
C VAL A 202 -17.32 -10.75 -7.95
N TYR A 203 -16.86 -9.55 -7.59
CA TYR A 203 -16.36 -8.57 -8.55
C TYR A 203 -14.87 -8.74 -8.81
N GLY A 204 -14.44 -8.51 -10.05
CA GLY A 204 -13.04 -8.59 -10.44
C GLY A 204 -12.69 -7.68 -11.60
N ARG A 205 -11.43 -7.20 -11.64
CA ARG A 205 -10.90 -6.41 -12.75
C ARG A 205 -9.67 -7.12 -13.32
N SER A 206 -9.69 -7.37 -14.63
CA SER A 206 -8.55 -7.89 -15.39
C SER A 206 -8.03 -6.81 -16.32
N TYR A 207 -6.70 -6.62 -16.34
CA TYR A 207 -6.04 -5.62 -17.16
C TYR A 207 -4.93 -6.28 -18.00
N ALA A 208 -4.63 -5.67 -19.14
CA ALA A 208 -3.46 -5.95 -19.95
C ALA A 208 -2.89 -4.61 -20.44
N SER A 209 -1.56 -4.48 -20.50
CA SER A 209 -0.89 -3.24 -20.92
C SER A 209 0.24 -3.59 -21.89
N GLY A 210 0.23 -2.98 -23.08
CA GLY A 210 1.18 -3.33 -24.13
C GLY A 210 1.06 -4.78 -24.61
N LEU A 211 -0.11 -5.42 -24.39
CA LEU A 211 -0.42 -6.78 -24.78
C LEU A 211 -1.78 -6.81 -25.50
N PRO A 212 -2.04 -7.83 -26.33
CA PRO A 212 -3.32 -8.00 -26.99
C PRO A 212 -4.49 -8.09 -26.00
N GLU A 213 -5.64 -7.53 -26.37
CA GLU A 213 -6.86 -7.48 -25.55
C GLU A 213 -7.33 -8.88 -25.08
N HIS A 214 -7.13 -9.90 -25.91
CA HIS A 214 -7.53 -11.28 -25.59
C HIS A 214 -6.82 -11.84 -24.34
N VAL A 215 -5.71 -11.24 -23.90
CA VAL A 215 -5.03 -11.64 -22.65
C VAL A 215 -5.94 -11.38 -21.45
N ALA A 216 -6.43 -10.14 -21.30
CA ALA A 216 -7.32 -9.78 -20.20
C ALA A 216 -8.66 -10.54 -20.28
N LYS A 217 -9.21 -10.70 -21.49
CA LYS A 217 -10.44 -11.49 -21.70
C LYS A 217 -10.27 -12.94 -21.22
N ARG A 218 -9.17 -13.62 -21.57
CA ARG A 218 -8.92 -15.00 -21.14
C ARG A 218 -8.72 -15.12 -19.62
N GLN A 219 -8.00 -14.18 -19.01
CA GLN A 219 -7.85 -14.13 -17.54
C GLN A 219 -9.21 -14.01 -16.85
N ARG A 220 -10.05 -13.06 -17.30
CA ARG A 220 -11.41 -12.89 -16.79
C ARG A 220 -12.24 -14.14 -16.97
N SER A 221 -12.31 -14.70 -18.18
CA SER A 221 -13.13 -15.88 -18.47
C SER A 221 -12.73 -17.09 -17.63
N ALA A 222 -11.42 -17.33 -17.44
CA ALA A 222 -10.94 -18.41 -16.60
C ALA A 222 -11.31 -18.20 -15.11
N ALA A 223 -11.18 -16.98 -14.60
CA ALA A 223 -11.56 -16.64 -13.23
C ALA A 223 -13.07 -16.81 -13.00
N VAL A 224 -13.91 -16.29 -13.92
CA VAL A 224 -15.37 -16.41 -13.86
C VAL A 224 -15.82 -17.86 -13.91
N ALA A 225 -15.25 -18.68 -14.81
CA ALA A 225 -15.55 -20.10 -14.88
C ALA A 225 -15.24 -20.79 -13.53
N ARG A 226 -14.06 -20.51 -12.96
CA ARG A 226 -13.65 -21.08 -11.68
C ARG A 226 -14.55 -20.65 -10.52
N LEU A 227 -14.98 -19.38 -10.49
CA LEU A 227 -15.89 -18.86 -9.46
C LEU A 227 -17.27 -19.51 -9.54
N ARG A 228 -17.81 -19.66 -10.76
CA ARG A 228 -19.09 -20.35 -10.99
C ARG A 228 -19.05 -21.82 -10.58
N ASP A 229 -17.94 -22.52 -10.84
CA ASP A 229 -17.75 -23.90 -10.37
C ASP A 229 -17.83 -24.02 -8.82
N HIS A 230 -17.67 -22.91 -8.09
CA HIS A 230 -17.74 -22.85 -6.62
C HIS A 230 -18.99 -22.12 -6.12
N GLY A 231 -19.99 -21.89 -6.96
CA GLY A 231 -21.28 -21.32 -6.57
C GLY A 231 -21.31 -19.79 -6.43
N TYR A 232 -20.29 -19.08 -6.92
CA TYR A 232 -20.29 -17.63 -6.99
C TYR A 232 -20.89 -17.11 -8.30
N ALA A 233 -21.57 -15.97 -8.21
CA ALA A 233 -22.10 -15.22 -9.35
C ALA A 233 -21.05 -14.24 -9.91
#